data_AF-A0A662L953-F1
#
_entry.id   AF-A0A662L953-F1
#
_cell.length_a   1.000
_cell.length_b   1.000
_cell.length_c   1.000
_cell.angle_alpha   90.00
_cell.angle_beta   90.00
_cell.angle_gamma   90.00
#
_symmetry.space_group_name_H-M   'P 1'
#
loop_
_entity.id
_entity.type
_entity.pdbx_description
1 polymer ?
#
loop_
_entity_poly.entity_id
_entity_poly.type
_entity_poly.pdbx_seq_one_letter_code
_entity_poly.pdbx_strand_id
1 'polypeptide(L)'
;MIALLTENFNLYYELVNLFKKRNLPFISLTFENEIPPNVDVIITSPSEENKINFDKVVSCPPDSNLNNAIDKAILLLYGGEELIFGIDPGKNIGIAIFSNERLIRSFVVTTPEDAAYQIKQFFKYSGMEKARIKIGNGARIIRNRIINLLQNSRIKIEIVDENEVASVKDDEKAAMHIAMMEGKEVFGKMDVKPREGEIREMQRISRIKSKNITISKELAKKVLIGEISLEKAIEMQKNHV
;
A
#
# COMPACT_ATOMS: atom_id res chain seq x y z
N MET A 1 -1.61 -2.76 -24.40
CA MET A 1 -1.00 -1.54 -23.82
C MET A 1 -2.07 -0.60 -23.27
N ILE A 2 -1.69 0.34 -22.39
CA ILE A 2 -2.58 1.41 -21.94
C ILE A 2 -2.42 2.62 -22.88
N ALA A 3 -3.54 3.20 -23.32
CA ALA A 3 -3.58 4.44 -24.08
C ALA A 3 -4.26 5.56 -23.29
N LEU A 4 -3.78 6.79 -23.47
CA LEU A 4 -4.45 8.01 -22.99
C LEU A 4 -5.17 8.65 -24.17
N LEU A 5 -6.48 8.85 -24.06
CA LEU A 5 -7.31 9.47 -25.09
C LEU A 5 -8.23 10.50 -24.44
N THR A 6 -7.84 11.77 -24.49
CA THR A 6 -8.55 12.88 -23.85
C THR A 6 -8.16 14.20 -24.52
N GLU A 7 -9.12 15.07 -24.79
CA GLU A 7 -8.88 16.46 -25.22
C GLU A 7 -8.73 17.40 -24.02
N ASN A 8 -9.10 16.94 -22.81
CA ASN A 8 -8.82 17.67 -21.58
C ASN A 8 -7.32 17.71 -21.26
N PHE A 9 -6.70 18.86 -21.55
CA PHE A 9 -5.27 19.11 -21.36
C PHE A 9 -4.77 18.91 -19.92
N ASN A 10 -5.57 19.30 -18.93
CA ASN A 10 -5.19 19.18 -17.51
C ASN A 10 -5.13 17.71 -17.10
N LEU A 11 -6.17 16.95 -17.43
CA LEU A 11 -6.21 15.51 -17.16
C LEU A 11 -5.07 14.77 -17.86
N TYR A 12 -4.84 15.09 -19.13
CA TYR A 12 -3.75 14.50 -19.90
C TYR A 12 -2.39 14.74 -19.24
N TYR A 13 -2.08 15.99 -18.87
CA TYR A 13 -0.80 16.35 -18.27
C TYR A 13 -0.59 15.66 -16.92
N GLU A 14 -1.62 15.60 -16.08
CA GLU A 14 -1.56 14.91 -14.80
C GLU A 14 -1.34 13.40 -14.96
N LEU A 15 -2.05 12.75 -15.89
CA LEU A 15 -1.86 11.33 -16.21
C LEU A 15 -0.44 11.07 -16.72
N VAL A 16 0.04 11.84 -17.70
CA VAL A 16 1.40 11.70 -18.24
C VAL A 16 2.46 11.78 -17.14
N ASN A 17 2.32 12.74 -16.22
CA ASN A 17 3.25 12.88 -15.10
C ASN A 17 3.21 11.67 -14.17
N LEU A 18 2.03 11.15 -13.85
CA LEU A 18 1.88 9.98 -13.01
C LEU A 18 2.43 8.70 -13.67
N PHE A 19 2.15 8.48 -14.95
CA PHE A 19 2.71 7.35 -15.71
C PHE A 19 4.24 7.40 -15.75
N LYS A 20 4.82 8.57 -16.04
CA LYS A 20 6.29 8.76 -16.01
C LYS A 20 6.87 8.55 -14.61
N LYS A 21 6.24 9.09 -13.57
CA LYS A 21 6.68 8.91 -12.17
C LYS A 21 6.69 7.44 -11.77
N ARG A 22 5.74 6.65 -12.27
CA ARG A 22 5.62 5.21 -12.02
C ARG A 22 6.39 4.33 -13.00
N ASN A 23 7.11 4.93 -13.95
CA ASN A 23 7.82 4.24 -15.01
C ASN A 23 6.93 3.25 -15.79
N LEU A 24 5.67 3.63 -16.04
CA LEU A 24 4.69 2.81 -16.75
C LEU A 24 4.66 3.19 -18.24
N PRO A 25 4.73 2.21 -19.16
CA PRO A 25 4.60 2.48 -20.59
C PRO A 25 3.15 2.81 -20.93
N PHE A 26 2.97 3.83 -21.77
CA PHE A 26 1.66 4.22 -22.32
C PHE A 26 1.86 4.82 -23.72
N ILE A 27 0.76 4.96 -24.46
CA ILE A 27 0.70 5.76 -25.69
C ILE A 27 -0.33 6.87 -25.55
N SER A 28 -0.14 7.95 -26.28
CA SER A 28 -1.11 9.05 -26.37
C SER A 28 -1.82 8.96 -27.72
N LEU A 29 -3.15 9.02 -27.70
CA LEU A 29 -4.00 8.99 -28.88
C LEU A 29 -4.80 10.29 -28.98
N THR A 30 -5.31 10.56 -30.18
CA THR A 30 -6.29 11.62 -30.46
C THR A 30 -7.54 10.99 -31.05
N PHE A 31 -8.69 11.66 -30.97
CA PHE A 31 -9.96 11.15 -31.51
C PHE A 31 -9.98 11.05 -33.05
N GLU A 32 -9.00 11.63 -33.72
CA GLU A 32 -8.82 11.57 -35.18
C GLU A 32 -8.11 10.29 -35.64
N ASN A 33 -7.37 9.63 -34.74
CA ASN A 33 -6.57 8.45 -35.07
C ASN A 33 -7.33 7.17 -34.73
N GLU A 34 -7.17 6.13 -35.57
CA GLU A 34 -7.62 4.78 -35.22
C GLU A 34 -6.88 4.25 -33.99
N ILE A 35 -7.58 3.49 -33.15
CA ILE A 35 -6.99 2.87 -31.97
C ILE A 35 -6.13 1.69 -32.42
N PRO A 36 -4.82 1.68 -32.12
CA PRO A 36 -3.96 0.57 -32.53
C PRO A 36 -4.38 -0.77 -31.91
N PRO A 37 -4.20 -1.90 -32.62
CA PRO A 37 -4.66 -3.22 -32.16
C PRO A 37 -3.92 -3.74 -30.93
N ASN A 38 -2.78 -3.17 -30.57
CA ASN A 38 -2.03 -3.49 -29.36
C ASN A 38 -2.47 -2.65 -28.14
N VAL A 39 -3.48 -1.79 -28.28
CA VAL A 39 -4.14 -1.14 -27.14
C VAL A 39 -5.16 -2.09 -26.55
N ASP A 40 -5.14 -2.20 -25.24
CA ASP A 40 -6.01 -3.08 -24.48
C ASP A 40 -6.88 -2.31 -23.49
N VAL A 41 -6.47 -1.10 -23.09
CA VAL A 41 -7.19 -0.26 -22.13
C VAL A 41 -7.00 1.20 -22.51
N ILE A 42 -8.07 1.99 -22.47
CA ILE A 42 -8.05 3.44 -22.70
C ILE A 42 -8.39 4.16 -21.40
N ILE A 43 -7.64 5.21 -21.08
CA ILE A 43 -7.95 6.16 -20.01
C ILE A 43 -8.40 7.47 -20.62
N THR A 44 -9.52 8.01 -20.15
CA THR A 44 -10.19 9.19 -20.70
C THR A 44 -10.94 10.00 -19.63
N SER A 45 -11.51 11.15 -20.00
CA SER A 45 -12.42 11.89 -19.12
C SER A 45 -13.87 11.38 -19.21
N PRO A 46 -14.71 11.57 -18.16
CA PRO A 46 -16.10 11.13 -18.18
C PRO A 46 -16.96 11.77 -19.28
N SER A 47 -16.67 13.01 -19.66
CA SER A 47 -17.35 13.68 -20.77
C SER A 47 -17.05 13.09 -22.14
N GLU A 48 -15.97 12.32 -22.26
CA GLU A 48 -15.45 11.79 -23.52
C GLU A 48 -15.65 10.28 -23.65
N GLU A 49 -15.91 9.57 -22.55
CA GLU A 49 -16.10 8.12 -22.50
C GLU A 49 -17.11 7.61 -23.53
N ASN A 50 -18.26 8.27 -23.67
CA ASN A 50 -19.30 7.88 -24.64
C ASN A 50 -18.90 8.07 -26.11
N LYS A 51 -17.82 8.80 -26.39
CA LYS A 51 -17.30 9.00 -27.76
C LYS A 51 -16.36 7.88 -28.19
N ILE A 52 -15.94 7.01 -27.26
CA ILE A 52 -14.92 5.99 -27.48
C ILE A 52 -15.59 4.64 -27.64
N ASN A 53 -15.56 4.10 -28.87
CA ASN A 53 -16.03 2.75 -29.15
C ASN A 53 -14.92 1.73 -28.84
N PHE A 54 -14.73 1.43 -27.56
CA PHE A 54 -13.71 0.48 -27.09
C PHE A 54 -14.18 -0.23 -25.82
N ASP A 55 -13.90 -1.53 -25.68
CA ASP A 55 -14.49 -2.35 -24.61
C ASP A 55 -13.99 -1.96 -23.22
N LYS A 56 -12.70 -1.65 -23.09
CA LYS A 56 -12.03 -1.39 -21.81
C LYS A 56 -11.65 0.08 -21.67
N VAL A 57 -12.61 0.88 -21.21
CA VAL A 57 -12.41 2.31 -20.95
C VAL A 57 -12.41 2.59 -19.43
N VAL A 58 -11.46 3.41 -19.00
CA VAL A 58 -11.33 3.90 -17.62
C VAL A 58 -11.53 5.40 -17.60
N SER A 59 -12.67 5.80 -17.07
CA SER A 59 -13.07 7.18 -16.88
C SER A 59 -12.43 7.80 -15.63
N CYS A 60 -11.88 9.01 -15.75
CA CYS A 60 -11.22 9.75 -14.66
C CYS A 60 -11.99 11.03 -14.28
N PRO A 61 -12.92 10.98 -13.31
CA PRO A 61 -13.59 12.18 -12.82
C PRO A 61 -12.61 13.22 -12.24
N PRO A 62 -12.90 14.53 -12.35
CA PRO A 62 -12.01 15.60 -11.86
C PRO A 62 -11.63 15.46 -10.38
N ASP A 63 -12.58 15.03 -9.53
CA ASP A 63 -12.36 14.86 -8.08
C ASP A 63 -11.85 13.45 -7.71
N SER A 64 -11.53 12.63 -8.71
CA SER A 64 -11.08 11.25 -8.47
C SER A 64 -9.57 11.19 -8.23
N ASN A 65 -9.15 10.23 -7.41
CA ASN A 65 -7.73 9.93 -7.26
C ASN A 65 -7.23 9.23 -8.54
N LEU A 66 -6.48 9.97 -9.37
CA LEU A 66 -5.93 9.45 -10.63
C LEU A 66 -5.07 8.19 -10.45
N ASN A 67 -4.43 7.98 -9.30
CA ASN A 67 -3.71 6.74 -9.05
C ASN A 67 -4.65 5.52 -9.07
N ASN A 68 -5.90 5.67 -8.61
CA ASN A 68 -6.88 4.59 -8.66
C ASN A 68 -7.29 4.27 -10.10
N ALA A 69 -7.42 5.28 -10.97
CA ALA A 69 -7.72 5.06 -12.38
C ALA A 69 -6.58 4.32 -13.09
N ILE A 70 -5.33 4.72 -12.83
CA ILE A 70 -4.15 4.01 -13.36
C ILE A 70 -4.12 2.57 -12.85
N ASP A 71 -4.39 2.34 -11.56
CA ASP A 71 -4.40 0.98 -11.02
C ASP A 71 -5.51 0.12 -11.61
N LYS A 72 -6.71 0.70 -11.82
CA LYS A 72 -7.80 0.02 -12.52
C LYS A 72 -7.40 -0.33 -13.95
N ALA A 73 -6.71 0.56 -14.66
CA ALA A 73 -6.22 0.28 -15.99
C ALA A 73 -5.17 -0.85 -16.00
N ILE A 74 -4.25 -0.86 -15.03
CA ILE A 74 -3.28 -1.95 -14.86
C ILE A 74 -3.99 -3.27 -14.54
N LEU A 75 -5.02 -3.26 -13.68
CA LEU A 75 -5.82 -4.44 -13.35
C LEU A 75 -6.64 -4.96 -14.55
N LEU A 76 -7.19 -4.08 -15.39
CA LEU A 76 -7.88 -4.51 -16.62
C LEU A 76 -6.94 -5.12 -17.67
N LEU A 77 -5.66 -4.75 -17.59
CA LEU A 77 -4.61 -5.19 -18.51
C LEU A 77 -3.91 -6.47 -18.04
N TYR A 78 -3.62 -6.58 -16.75
CA TYR A 78 -2.80 -7.64 -16.15
C TYR A 78 -3.46 -8.29 -14.93
N GLY A 79 -4.76 -8.09 -14.74
CA GLY A 79 -5.52 -8.73 -13.67
C GLY A 79 -5.35 -10.24 -13.68
N GLY A 80 -5.20 -10.83 -12.50
CA GLY A 80 -5.15 -12.26 -12.28
C GLY A 80 -6.24 -12.71 -11.32
N GLU A 81 -6.12 -13.93 -10.80
CA GLU A 81 -7.11 -14.50 -9.88
C GLU A 81 -6.99 -13.97 -8.44
N GLU A 82 -5.80 -13.50 -8.06
CA GLU A 82 -5.53 -12.99 -6.70
C GLU A 82 -4.66 -11.73 -6.71
N LEU A 83 -4.90 -10.85 -5.73
CA LEU A 83 -3.94 -9.80 -5.37
C LEU A 83 -2.89 -10.34 -4.41
N ILE A 84 -1.65 -9.91 -4.59
CA ILE A 84 -0.57 -10.17 -3.64
C ILE A 84 -0.14 -8.84 -3.02
N PHE A 85 -0.16 -8.76 -1.70
CA PHE A 85 0.33 -7.62 -0.93
C PHE A 85 1.63 -8.01 -0.23
N GLY A 86 2.74 -7.40 -0.59
CA GLY A 86 3.96 -7.44 0.20
C GLY A 86 3.97 -6.31 1.23
N ILE A 87 4.34 -6.63 2.47
CA ILE A 87 4.36 -5.66 3.57
C ILE A 87 5.69 -5.78 4.32
N ASP A 88 6.42 -4.67 4.37
CA ASP A 88 7.60 -4.50 5.22
C ASP A 88 7.21 -3.78 6.52
N PRO A 89 7.14 -4.49 7.68
CA PRO A 89 6.71 -3.88 8.92
C PRO A 89 7.87 -3.15 9.63
N GLY A 90 7.62 -1.90 10.04
CA GLY A 90 8.62 -1.12 10.75
C GLY A 90 8.08 0.17 11.35
N LYS A 91 8.98 1.14 11.55
CA LYS A 91 8.59 2.52 11.88
C LYS A 91 7.78 3.15 10.75
N ASN A 92 8.26 2.93 9.53
CA ASN A 92 7.53 3.08 8.30
C ASN A 92 7.06 1.69 7.88
N ILE A 93 5.91 1.59 7.24
CA ILE A 93 5.38 0.34 6.74
C ILE A 93 5.33 0.45 5.22
N GLY A 94 6.24 -0.25 4.55
CA GLY A 94 6.25 -0.37 3.10
C GLY A 94 5.15 -1.33 2.64
N ILE A 95 4.43 -0.95 1.60
CA ILE A 95 3.37 -1.79 1.00
C ILE A 95 3.60 -1.83 -0.51
N ALA A 96 3.60 -3.04 -1.07
CA ALA A 96 3.62 -3.27 -2.50
C ALA A 96 2.46 -4.18 -2.90
N ILE A 97 1.76 -3.84 -3.96
CA ILE A 97 0.56 -4.53 -4.43
C ILE A 97 0.83 -5.07 -5.82
N PHE A 98 0.63 -6.37 -6.01
CA PHE A 98 0.83 -7.09 -7.25
C PHE A 98 -0.43 -7.81 -7.69
N SER A 99 -0.52 -8.04 -9.00
CA SER A 99 -1.44 -8.98 -9.63
C SER A 99 -0.72 -9.61 -10.81
N ASN A 100 -0.79 -10.94 -10.94
CA ASN A 100 -0.14 -11.68 -12.03
C ASN A 100 1.33 -11.24 -12.25
N GLU A 101 2.12 -11.24 -11.17
CA GLU A 101 3.54 -10.84 -11.13
C GLU A 101 3.85 -9.38 -11.51
N ARG A 102 2.82 -8.56 -11.79
CA ARG A 102 2.98 -7.15 -12.14
C ARG A 102 2.76 -6.26 -10.94
N LEU A 103 3.71 -5.37 -10.68
CA LEU A 103 3.54 -4.33 -9.67
C LEU A 103 2.41 -3.40 -10.13
N ILE A 104 1.35 -3.36 -9.33
CA ILE A 104 0.29 -2.38 -9.49
C ILE A 104 0.76 -1.10 -8.83
N ARG A 105 0.90 -1.08 -7.50
CA ARG A 105 1.22 0.13 -6.71
C ARG A 105 2.17 -0.20 -5.56
N SER A 106 3.04 0.73 -5.20
CA SER A 106 3.77 0.73 -3.93
C SER A 106 3.64 2.08 -3.23
N PHE A 107 3.73 2.07 -1.90
CA PHE A 107 3.69 3.27 -1.06
C PHE A 107 4.12 2.93 0.38
N VAL A 108 4.29 3.97 1.19
CA VAL A 108 4.63 3.86 2.62
C VAL A 108 3.54 4.51 3.47
N VAL A 109 3.21 3.87 4.59
CA VAL A 109 2.37 4.43 5.66
C VAL A 109 3.09 4.35 7.00
N THR A 110 2.53 4.96 8.05
CA THR A 110 3.20 5.06 9.37
C THR A 110 2.51 4.30 10.49
N THR A 111 1.33 3.72 10.23
CA THR A 111 0.56 2.99 11.26
C THR A 111 -0.04 1.69 10.73
N PRO A 112 -0.17 0.64 11.57
CA PRO A 112 -0.90 -0.58 11.23
C PRO A 112 -2.35 -0.35 10.77
N GLU A 113 -3.03 0.62 11.38
CA GLU A 113 -4.42 0.96 11.06
C GLU A 113 -4.55 1.52 9.66
N ASP A 114 -3.68 2.46 9.28
CA ASP A 114 -3.67 3.02 7.93
C ASP A 114 -3.26 1.96 6.91
N ALA A 115 -2.24 1.14 7.21
CA ALA A 115 -1.87 0.00 6.35
C ALA A 115 -3.07 -0.92 6.08
N ALA A 116 -3.76 -1.33 7.15
CA ALA A 116 -4.93 -2.20 7.04
C ALA A 116 -6.09 -1.52 6.31
N TYR A 117 -6.30 -0.21 6.52
CA TYR A 117 -7.31 0.56 5.82
C TYR A 117 -7.02 0.61 4.31
N GLN A 118 -5.81 1.03 3.90
CA GLN A 118 -5.43 1.14 2.49
C GLN A 118 -5.53 -0.23 1.78
N ILE A 119 -5.05 -1.30 2.40
CA ILE A 119 -5.12 -2.67 1.84
C ILE A 119 -6.58 -3.10 1.66
N LYS A 120 -7.44 -2.90 2.67
CA LYS A 120 -8.87 -3.26 2.57
C LYS A 120 -9.60 -2.42 1.51
N GLN A 121 -9.32 -1.12 1.44
CA GLN A 121 -9.91 -0.24 0.42
C GLN A 121 -9.49 -0.69 -0.97
N PHE A 122 -8.19 -0.95 -1.17
CA PHE A 122 -7.68 -1.42 -2.46
C PHE A 122 -8.29 -2.77 -2.83
N PHE A 123 -8.32 -3.74 -1.91
CA PHE A 123 -8.89 -5.06 -2.16
C PHE A 123 -10.37 -4.96 -2.55
N LYS A 124 -11.17 -4.17 -1.80
CA LYS A 124 -12.58 -3.93 -2.13
C LYS A 124 -12.75 -3.27 -3.50
N TYR A 125 -11.96 -2.24 -3.78
CA TYR A 125 -12.01 -1.48 -5.03
C TYR A 125 -11.61 -2.32 -6.25
N SER A 126 -10.65 -3.22 -6.09
CA SER A 126 -10.14 -4.05 -7.18
C SER A 126 -11.16 -5.04 -7.76
N GLY A 127 -12.21 -5.37 -7.01
CA GLY A 127 -13.18 -6.40 -7.38
C GLY A 127 -12.65 -7.83 -7.32
N MET A 128 -11.41 -8.04 -6.87
CA MET A 128 -10.79 -9.37 -6.78
C MET A 128 -11.45 -10.21 -5.68
N GLU A 129 -11.59 -11.51 -5.95
CA GLU A 129 -12.23 -12.43 -5.00
C GLU A 129 -11.32 -12.81 -3.84
N LYS A 130 -10.01 -12.92 -4.12
CA LYS A 130 -9.00 -13.41 -3.18
C LYS A 130 -7.81 -12.46 -3.11
N ALA A 131 -7.19 -12.44 -1.94
CA ALA A 131 -5.90 -11.79 -1.75
C ALA A 131 -4.97 -12.63 -0.88
N ARG A 132 -3.68 -12.44 -1.09
CA ARG A 132 -2.60 -12.99 -0.28
C ARG A 132 -1.77 -11.85 0.27
N ILE A 133 -1.56 -11.84 1.58
CA ILE A 133 -0.70 -10.89 2.25
C ILE A 133 0.56 -11.63 2.68
N LYS A 134 1.71 -11.13 2.25
CA LYS A 134 3.03 -11.57 2.67
C LYS A 134 3.64 -10.46 3.50
N ILE A 135 3.94 -10.75 4.76
CA ILE A 135 4.48 -9.76 5.69
C ILE A 135 5.82 -10.22 6.23
N GLY A 136 6.79 -9.31 6.26
CA GLY A 136 8.11 -9.56 6.83
C GLY A 136 8.07 -10.03 8.30
N ASN A 137 9.08 -10.79 8.73
CA ASN A 137 9.21 -11.27 10.11
C ASN A 137 9.76 -10.21 11.08
N GLY A 138 10.11 -9.02 10.60
CA GLY A 138 10.47 -7.85 11.40
C GLY A 138 9.35 -7.31 12.31
N ALA A 139 9.70 -6.28 13.09
CA ALA A 139 8.82 -5.44 13.92
C ALA A 139 7.57 -6.14 14.50
N ARG A 140 7.79 -7.18 15.31
CA ARG A 140 6.76 -8.13 15.79
C ARG A 140 5.41 -7.52 16.15
N ILE A 141 5.37 -6.46 16.97
CA ILE A 141 4.11 -5.83 17.39
C ILE A 141 3.37 -5.20 16.19
N ILE A 142 4.08 -4.44 15.36
CA ILE A 142 3.52 -3.80 14.16
C ILE A 142 2.98 -4.86 13.22
N ARG A 143 3.79 -5.87 12.90
CA ARG A 143 3.41 -7.02 12.09
C ARG A 143 2.16 -7.70 12.63
N ASN A 144 2.15 -8.08 13.90
CA ASN A 144 1.03 -8.82 14.51
C ASN A 144 -0.25 -7.99 14.55
N ARG A 145 -0.15 -6.66 14.75
CA ARG A 145 -1.30 -5.75 14.65
C ARG A 145 -1.87 -5.72 13.23
N ILE A 146 -1.02 -5.59 12.20
CA ILE A 146 -1.43 -5.64 10.79
C ILE A 146 -2.14 -6.96 10.50
N ILE A 147 -1.54 -8.10 10.88
CA ILE A 147 -2.14 -9.44 10.72
C ILE A 147 -3.54 -9.48 11.34
N ASN A 148 -3.68 -9.07 12.60
CA ASN A 148 -4.96 -9.08 13.31
C ASN A 148 -6.01 -8.17 12.65
N LEU A 149 -5.61 -7.01 12.13
CA LEU A 149 -6.51 -6.08 11.45
C LEU A 149 -6.96 -6.60 10.09
N LEU A 150 -6.16 -7.41 9.40
CA LEU A 150 -6.40 -7.88 8.03
C LEU A 150 -7.04 -9.27 7.94
N GLN A 151 -7.32 -9.93 9.07
CA GLN A 151 -8.01 -11.23 9.08
C GLN A 151 -9.35 -11.17 8.33
N ASN A 152 -9.49 -12.02 7.32
CA ASN A 152 -10.70 -12.15 6.51
C ASN A 152 -10.71 -13.53 5.85
N SER A 153 -11.88 -14.14 5.64
CA SER A 153 -11.98 -15.46 4.99
C SER A 153 -11.47 -15.50 3.55
N ARG A 154 -11.42 -14.34 2.86
CA ARG A 154 -10.92 -14.20 1.50
C ARG A 154 -9.45 -13.81 1.41
N ILE A 155 -8.77 -13.67 2.56
CA ILE A 155 -7.40 -13.19 2.65
C ILE A 155 -6.54 -14.25 3.32
N LYS A 156 -5.54 -14.76 2.60
CA LYS A 156 -4.47 -15.59 3.18
C LYS A 156 -3.34 -14.70 3.67
N ILE A 157 -2.74 -15.02 4.82
CA ILE A 157 -1.67 -14.23 5.40
C ILE A 157 -0.47 -15.14 5.68
N GLU A 158 0.71 -14.72 5.21
CA GLU A 158 1.97 -15.43 5.32
C GLU A 158 3.03 -14.55 5.96
N ILE A 159 3.83 -15.11 6.86
CA ILE A 159 5.04 -14.46 7.38
C ILE A 159 6.24 -14.92 6.56
N VAL A 160 6.97 -13.97 5.99
CA VAL A 160 8.18 -14.18 5.20
C VAL A 160 9.41 -13.98 6.09
N ASP A 161 10.39 -14.87 5.99
CA ASP A 161 11.66 -14.73 6.70
C ASP A 161 12.61 -13.81 5.92
N GLU A 162 12.95 -12.66 6.51
CA GLU A 162 13.80 -11.63 5.87
C GLU A 162 15.30 -11.86 6.10
N ASN A 163 15.71 -12.86 6.90
CA ASN A 163 17.11 -13.06 7.29
C ASN A 163 18.04 -13.37 6.12
N GLU A 164 17.51 -13.82 4.98
CA GLU A 164 18.27 -14.10 3.76
C GLU A 164 18.38 -12.88 2.83
N VAL A 165 17.79 -11.75 3.20
CA VAL A 165 17.68 -10.56 2.34
C VAL A 165 18.63 -9.47 2.83
N ALA A 166 19.44 -8.92 1.93
CA ALA A 166 20.22 -7.72 2.22
C ALA A 166 19.27 -6.58 2.61
N SER A 167 19.54 -5.90 3.73
CA SER A 167 18.72 -4.80 4.22
C SER A 167 18.55 -3.73 3.13
N VAL A 168 17.35 -3.66 2.55
CA VAL A 168 16.97 -2.64 1.58
C VAL A 168 16.57 -1.41 2.38
N LYS A 169 17.23 -0.27 2.14
CA LYS A 169 16.96 0.99 2.86
C LYS A 169 15.62 1.65 2.51
N ASP A 170 14.95 1.13 1.50
CA ASP A 170 13.74 1.68 0.90
C ASP A 170 12.59 0.72 1.22
N ASP A 171 11.70 1.15 2.12
CA ASP A 171 10.60 0.35 2.65
C ASP A 171 9.68 -0.17 1.51
N GLU A 172 9.51 0.60 0.43
CA GLU A 172 8.71 0.16 -0.73
C GLU A 172 9.37 -1.00 -1.47
N LYS A 173 10.69 -0.92 -1.66
CA LYS A 173 11.46 -1.99 -2.33
C LYS A 173 11.54 -3.24 -1.48
N ALA A 174 11.69 -3.10 -0.16
CA ALA A 174 11.61 -4.22 0.77
C ALA A 174 10.24 -4.93 0.66
N ALA A 175 9.15 -4.15 0.64
CA ALA A 175 7.80 -4.70 0.45
C ALA A 175 7.63 -5.41 -0.90
N MET A 176 8.22 -4.89 -1.99
CA MET A 176 8.24 -5.57 -3.29
C MET A 176 8.94 -6.92 -3.23
N HIS A 177 10.08 -7.00 -2.55
CA HIS A 177 10.82 -8.26 -2.39
C HIS A 177 10.01 -9.27 -1.56
N ILE A 178 9.42 -8.83 -0.44
CA ILE A 178 8.57 -9.66 0.42
C ILE A 178 7.39 -10.25 -0.35
N ALA A 179 6.78 -9.49 -1.28
CA ALA A 179 5.68 -9.98 -2.12
C ALA A 179 6.08 -11.20 -2.99
N MET A 180 7.36 -11.29 -3.38
CA MET A 180 7.87 -12.33 -4.28
C MET A 180 8.37 -13.57 -3.55
N MET A 181 8.68 -13.47 -2.25
CA MET A 181 9.22 -14.59 -1.48
C MET A 181 8.14 -15.55 -1.01
N GLU A 182 8.53 -16.79 -0.70
CA GLU A 182 7.65 -17.74 -0.02
C GLU A 182 7.55 -17.39 1.47
N GLY A 183 6.36 -17.55 2.04
CA GLY A 183 6.12 -17.34 3.45
C GLY A 183 5.39 -18.51 4.09
N LYS A 184 5.34 -18.49 5.43
CA LYS A 184 4.61 -19.47 6.24
C LYS A 184 3.25 -18.92 6.59
N GLU A 185 2.20 -19.62 6.19
CA GLU A 185 0.81 -19.21 6.49
C GLU A 185 0.58 -19.16 8.01
N VAL A 186 -0.15 -18.13 8.44
CA VAL A 186 -0.49 -17.92 9.85
C VAL A 186 -2.00 -17.96 10.05
N PHE A 187 -2.41 -18.55 11.18
CA PHE A 187 -3.80 -18.75 11.54
C PHE A 187 -4.11 -18.16 12.91
N GLY A 188 -5.30 -17.58 13.04
CA GLY A 188 -5.79 -17.04 14.30
C GLY A 188 -5.09 -15.75 14.74
N LYS A 189 -5.54 -15.20 15.86
CA LYS A 189 -5.03 -13.92 16.37
C LYS A 189 -3.60 -14.04 16.87
N MET A 190 -2.79 -13.07 16.51
CA MET A 190 -1.40 -12.94 16.93
C MET A 190 -1.29 -12.17 18.25
N ASP A 191 -0.36 -12.58 19.11
CA ASP A 191 -0.08 -11.88 20.37
C ASP A 191 0.51 -10.48 20.11
N VAL A 192 -0.13 -9.45 20.69
CA VAL A 192 0.29 -8.05 20.60
C VAL A 192 0.78 -7.51 21.95
N LYS A 193 0.91 -8.35 22.97
CA LYS A 193 1.40 -7.92 24.29
C LYS A 193 2.85 -7.44 24.18
N PRO A 194 3.16 -6.18 24.56
CA PRO A 194 4.53 -5.68 24.49
C PRO A 194 5.50 -6.43 25.39
N ARG A 195 6.67 -6.78 24.83
CA ARG A 195 7.82 -7.30 25.59
C ARG A 195 8.64 -6.15 26.18
N GLU A 196 9.39 -6.43 27.24
CA GLU A 196 10.23 -5.41 27.89
C GLU A 196 11.22 -4.73 26.92
N GLY A 197 11.80 -5.49 25.98
CA GLY A 197 12.68 -4.93 24.95
C GLY A 197 11.96 -3.92 24.03
N GLU A 198 10.74 -4.24 23.60
CA GLU A 198 9.91 -3.38 22.74
C GLU A 198 9.48 -2.11 23.50
N ILE A 199 9.16 -2.22 24.79
CA ILE A 199 8.84 -1.07 25.66
C ILE A 199 10.06 -0.15 25.79
N ARG A 200 11.23 -0.70 26.11
CA ARG A 200 12.47 0.07 26.24
C ARG A 200 12.83 0.78 24.95
N GLU A 201 12.64 0.11 23.82
CA GLU A 201 12.88 0.71 22.51
C GLU A 201 11.94 1.90 22.24
N MET A 202 10.66 1.77 22.56
CA MET A 202 9.73 2.90 22.41
C MET A 202 10.04 4.08 23.32
N GLN A 203 10.51 3.83 24.54
CA GLN A 203 11.01 4.87 25.43
C GLN A 203 12.25 5.57 24.85
N ARG A 204 13.17 4.80 24.23
CA ARG A 204 14.32 5.36 23.52
C ARG A 204 13.88 6.23 22.34
N ILE A 205 12.95 5.74 21.52
CA ILE A 205 12.38 6.48 20.38
C ILE A 205 11.70 7.77 20.86
N SER A 206 10.95 7.75 21.97
CA SER A 206 10.33 8.96 22.52
C SER A 206 11.38 10.01 22.90
N ARG A 207 12.47 9.60 23.55
CA ARG A 207 13.57 10.49 23.94
C ARG A 207 14.25 11.10 22.74
N ILE A 208 14.49 10.32 21.68
CA ILE A 208 15.10 10.82 20.44
C ILE A 208 14.18 11.83 19.77
N LYS A 209 12.90 11.50 19.61
CA LYS A 209 11.93 12.36 18.92
C LYS A 209 11.68 13.67 19.66
N SER A 210 11.64 13.63 20.99
CA SER A 210 11.44 14.80 21.85
C SER A 210 12.75 15.50 22.26
N LYS A 211 13.91 14.94 21.89
CA LYS A 211 15.27 15.29 22.34
C LYS A 211 15.58 15.01 23.82
N ASN A 212 14.60 15.03 24.72
CA ASN A 212 14.85 14.87 26.16
C ASN A 212 13.79 14.08 26.95
N ILE A 213 12.61 13.80 26.40
CA ILE A 213 11.49 13.19 27.15
C ILE A 213 11.40 11.69 26.92
N THR A 214 11.53 10.94 28.01
CA THR A 214 11.29 9.50 28.04
C THR A 214 9.90 9.26 28.60
N ILE A 215 9.01 8.65 27.79
CA ILE A 215 7.65 8.33 28.24
C ILE A 215 7.65 7.19 29.26
N SER A 216 6.65 7.15 30.15
CA SER A 216 6.47 6.07 31.11
C SER A 216 6.27 4.71 30.41
N LYS A 217 6.51 3.60 31.14
CA LYS A 217 6.26 2.25 30.61
C LYS A 217 4.79 2.06 30.21
N GLU A 218 3.86 2.67 30.94
CA GLU A 218 2.43 2.59 30.65
C GLU A 218 2.10 3.30 29.35
N LEU A 219 2.59 4.54 29.16
CA LEU A 219 2.41 5.28 27.91
C LEU A 219 3.06 4.54 26.74
N ALA A 220 4.26 3.98 26.92
CA ALA A 220 4.92 3.18 25.89
C ALA A 220 4.09 1.95 25.47
N LYS A 221 3.48 1.25 26.44
CA LYS A 221 2.57 0.13 26.13
C LYS A 221 1.38 0.60 25.30
N LYS A 222 0.73 1.70 25.68
CA LYS A 222 -0.41 2.28 24.94
C LYS A 222 -0.04 2.65 23.50
N VAL A 223 1.14 3.22 23.28
CA VAL A 223 1.62 3.54 21.93
C VAL A 223 1.83 2.27 21.11
N LEU A 224 2.49 1.25 21.69
CA LEU A 224 2.80 0.00 20.99
C LEU A 224 1.55 -0.72 20.49
N ILE A 225 0.50 -0.76 21.32
CA ILE A 225 -0.76 -1.42 20.97
C ILE A 225 -1.70 -0.54 20.14
N GLY A 226 -1.35 0.74 19.90
CA GLY A 226 -2.11 1.65 19.04
C GLY A 226 -3.19 2.47 19.71
N GLU A 227 -3.25 2.48 21.05
CA GLU A 227 -4.25 3.27 21.77
C GLU A 227 -4.02 4.78 21.65
N ILE A 228 -2.76 5.20 21.59
CA ILE A 228 -2.37 6.61 21.45
C ILE A 228 -1.16 6.75 20.51
N SER A 229 -1.02 7.91 19.87
CA SER A 229 0.18 8.19 19.09
C SER A 229 1.38 8.49 19.99
N LEU A 230 2.58 8.33 19.45
CA LEU A 230 3.81 8.67 20.17
C LEU A 230 3.85 10.17 20.54
N GLU A 231 3.37 11.04 19.64
CA GLU A 231 3.30 12.49 19.87
C GLU A 231 2.39 12.79 21.06
N LYS A 232 1.23 12.13 21.11
CA LYS A 232 0.29 12.31 22.22
C LYS A 232 0.87 11.81 23.53
N ALA A 233 1.55 10.66 23.51
CA ALA A 233 2.24 10.14 24.68
C ALA A 233 3.33 11.09 25.20
N ILE A 234 4.11 11.70 24.31
CA ILE A 234 5.12 12.70 24.67
C ILE A 234 4.46 13.95 25.29
N GLU A 235 3.36 14.44 24.71
CA GLU A 235 2.60 15.57 25.24
C GLU A 235 2.04 15.28 26.65
N MET A 236 1.43 14.12 26.84
CA MET A 236 0.92 13.69 28.15
C MET A 236 2.04 13.58 29.18
N GLN A 237 3.21 13.07 28.79
CA GLN A 237 4.36 12.98 29.68
C GLN A 237 4.88 14.37 30.08
N LYS A 238 4.88 15.35 29.16
CA LYS A 238 5.28 16.73 29.46
C LYS A 238 4.38 17.39 30.50
N ASN A 239 3.07 17.12 30.44
CA ASN A 239 2.09 17.73 31.35
C ASN A 239 2.07 17.09 32.75
N HIS A 240 2.82 16.00 32.95
CA HIS A 240 2.97 15.31 34.23
C HIS A 240 4.37 15.46 34.84
N VAL A 241 5.27 16.21 34.19
CA VAL A 241 6.63 16.54 34.65
C VAL A 241 6.66 18.02 35.00
#